data_AF-A0A3A6JHD4-F1
#
_entry.id   AF-A0A3A6JHD4-F1
#
_cell.length_a   1.000
_cell.length_b   1.000
_cell.length_c   1.000
_cell.angle_alpha   90.00
_cell.angle_beta   90.00
_cell.angle_gamma   90.00
#
_symmetry.space_group_name_H-M   'P 1'
#
loop_
_entity.id
_entity.type
_entity.pdbx_description
1 polymer ?
#
loop_
_entity_poly.entity_id
_entity_poly.type
_entity_poly.pdbx_seq_one_letter_code
_entity_poly.pdbx_strand_id
1 'polypeptide(L)'
;MKTYFGIPEDEKIFIILDSTILGKGKSGFAIGTDGIYYCQSNKCGKITWNELKNKTTKKAFSSIKIGELDFVCNAEIEQTSLYAILRNIKSVVNFIDEKEVKSQDNNEK
;
A
#
# COMPACT_ATOMS: atom_id res chain seq x y z
N MET A 1 1.81 -16.67 4.16
CA MET A 1 1.85 -15.36 3.47
C MET A 1 1.28 -14.25 4.36
N LYS A 2 0.03 -14.35 4.84
CA LYS A 2 -0.52 -13.41 5.84
C LYS A 2 0.35 -13.25 7.09
N THR A 3 0.79 -14.38 7.65
CA THR A 3 1.69 -14.44 8.80
C THR A 3 3.04 -13.76 8.57
N TYR A 4 3.56 -13.74 7.34
CA TYR A 4 4.87 -13.11 7.07
C TYR A 4 4.79 -11.59 7.08
N PHE A 5 3.70 -11.03 6.56
CA PHE A 5 3.46 -9.58 6.55
C PHE A 5 2.82 -9.04 7.84
N GLY A 6 2.58 -9.89 8.84
CA GLY A 6 1.84 -9.51 10.05
C GLY A 6 0.39 -9.09 9.76
N ILE A 7 -0.22 -9.68 8.73
CA ILE A 7 -1.59 -9.38 8.31
C ILE A 7 -2.57 -10.04 9.30
N PRO A 8 -3.52 -9.27 9.89
CA PRO A 8 -4.56 -9.82 10.75
C PRO A 8 -5.38 -10.92 10.07
N GLU A 9 -5.93 -11.86 10.84
CA GLU A 9 -6.65 -13.01 10.28
C GLU A 9 -7.91 -12.59 9.50
N ASP A 10 -8.62 -11.59 10.05
CA ASP A 10 -9.85 -10.98 9.53
C ASP A 10 -9.62 -9.99 8.39
N GLU A 11 -8.38 -9.54 8.18
CA GLU A 11 -8.04 -8.63 7.09
C GLU A 11 -8.28 -9.30 5.73
N LYS A 12 -9.05 -8.63 4.88
CA LYS A 12 -9.27 -9.05 3.48
C LYS A 12 -8.17 -8.46 2.61
N ILE A 13 -7.46 -9.32 1.88
CA ILE A 13 -6.37 -8.94 1.00
C ILE A 13 -6.83 -9.03 -0.46
N PHE A 14 -6.51 -8.00 -1.24
CA PHE A 14 -6.87 -7.89 -2.64
C PHE A 14 -5.70 -8.19 -3.57
N ILE A 15 -4.51 -7.71 -3.22
CA ILE A 15 -3.31 -7.77 -4.05
C ILE A 15 -2.11 -8.09 -3.17
N ILE A 16 -1.20 -8.91 -3.70
CA ILE A 16 0.05 -9.24 -3.04
C ILE A 16 1.19 -9.13 -4.05
N LEU A 17 2.25 -8.45 -3.64
CA LEU A 17 3.57 -8.49 -4.24
C LEU A 17 4.50 -9.23 -3.28
N ASP A 18 4.95 -10.43 -3.67
CA ASP A 18 6.08 -11.11 -3.02
C ASP A 18 7.31 -10.98 -3.92
N SER A 19 8.33 -10.27 -3.45
CA SER A 19 9.59 -10.06 -4.16
C SER A 19 10.75 -10.84 -3.54
N THR A 20 10.44 -11.86 -2.75
CA THR A 20 11.45 -12.70 -2.11
C THR A 20 12.08 -13.63 -3.16
N ILE A 21 13.35 -13.36 -3.52
CA ILE A 21 14.13 -14.11 -4.52
C ILE A 21 14.26 -15.64 -4.20
N LEU A 22 13.92 -16.06 -2.98
CA LEU A 22 13.85 -17.48 -2.55
C LEU A 22 12.59 -17.82 -1.72
N GLY A 23 11.47 -17.12 -1.93
CA GLY A 23 10.12 -17.59 -1.53
C GLY A 23 9.81 -17.70 -0.04
N LYS A 24 10.25 -16.75 0.81
CA LYS A 24 9.92 -16.72 2.25
C LYS A 24 9.21 -15.45 2.73
N GLY A 25 8.60 -14.66 1.84
CA GLY A 25 7.80 -13.48 2.21
C GLY A 25 8.55 -12.45 3.06
N LYS A 26 9.85 -12.22 2.78
CA LYS A 26 10.70 -11.29 3.54
C LYS A 26 10.78 -9.90 2.94
N SER A 27 10.33 -9.76 1.69
CA SER A 27 10.32 -8.51 0.94
C SER A 27 9.06 -8.46 0.09
N GLY A 28 8.30 -7.38 0.21
CA GLY A 28 7.07 -7.19 -0.55
C GLY A 28 6.00 -6.45 0.24
N PHE A 29 4.79 -6.44 -0.31
CA PHE A 29 3.63 -5.88 0.36
C PHE A 29 2.32 -6.56 -0.06
N ALA A 30 1.29 -6.37 0.74
CA ALA A 30 -0.09 -6.74 0.46
C ALA A 30 -1.00 -5.51 0.64
N ILE A 31 -1.98 -5.37 -0.26
CA ILE A 31 -3.01 -4.32 -0.22
C ILE A 31 -4.29 -4.97 0.31
N GLY A 32 -4.78 -4.48 1.45
CA GLY A 32 -5.96 -5.00 2.13
C GLY A 32 -7.12 -4.03 2.20
N THR A 33 -8.06 -4.23 3.12
CA THR A 33 -9.12 -3.28 3.46
C THR A 33 -8.61 -2.10 4.27
N ASP A 34 -7.58 -2.30 5.09
CA ASP A 34 -7.16 -1.28 6.07
C ASP A 34 -5.86 -0.57 5.72
N GLY A 35 -5.20 -0.98 4.64
CA GLY A 35 -3.94 -0.37 4.22
C GLY A 35 -3.04 -1.32 3.44
N ILE A 36 -1.76 -0.94 3.43
CA ILE A 36 -0.68 -1.69 2.81
C ILE A 36 0.17 -2.31 3.92
N TYR A 37 0.13 -3.64 4.03
CA TYR A 37 0.98 -4.40 4.93
C TYR A 37 2.27 -4.76 4.20
N TYR A 38 3.43 -4.56 4.82
CA TYR A 38 4.70 -4.77 4.13
C TYR A 38 5.74 -5.42 5.03
N CYS A 39 6.73 -6.04 4.38
CA CYS A 39 8.00 -6.38 4.99
C CYS A 39 9.12 -6.00 4.03
N GLN A 40 10.17 -5.38 4.55
CA GLN A 40 11.38 -5.03 3.81
C GLN A 40 12.58 -5.12 4.75
N SER A 41 13.59 -5.91 4.40
CA SER A 41 14.83 -6.05 5.19
C SER A 41 14.59 -6.40 6.67
N ASN A 42 13.70 -7.36 6.94
CA ASN A 42 13.26 -7.79 8.27
C ASN A 42 12.48 -6.74 9.09
N LYS A 43 12.10 -5.61 8.50
CA LYS A 43 11.16 -4.65 9.10
C LYS A 43 9.81 -4.85 8.48
N CYS A 44 8.81 -5.15 9.31
CA CYS A 44 7.42 -5.26 8.87
C CYS A 44 6.62 -4.10 9.45
N GLY A 45 5.56 -3.71 8.76
CA GLY A 45 4.71 -2.61 9.17
C GLY A 45 3.45 -2.50 8.32
N LYS A 46 2.67 -1.48 8.63
CA LYS A 46 1.44 -1.12 7.93
C LYS A 46 1.54 0.35 7.52
N ILE A 47 1.13 0.64 6.29
CA ILE A 47 0.81 1.99 5.85
C ILE A 47 -0.71 2.03 5.77
N THR A 48 -1.35 2.72 6.69
CA THR A 48 -2.78 3.00 6.64
C THR A 48 -3.12 3.85 5.42
N TRP A 49 -4.38 3.83 5.00
CA TRP A 49 -4.83 4.70 3.91
C TRP A 49 -4.59 6.19 4.18
N ASN A 50 -4.81 6.61 5.43
CA ASN A 50 -4.55 7.98 5.85
C ASN A 50 -3.06 8.35 5.71
N GLU A 51 -2.14 7.46 6.08
CA GLU A 51 -0.70 7.68 5.91
C GLU A 51 -0.26 7.68 4.43
N LEU A 52 -0.89 6.86 3.59
CA LEU A 52 -0.58 6.79 2.16
C LEU A 52 -0.77 8.15 1.46
N LYS A 53 -1.75 8.96 1.89
CA LYS A 53 -1.98 10.32 1.36
C LYS A 53 -0.74 11.18 1.43
N ASN A 54 -0.04 11.08 2.55
CA ASN A 54 1.12 11.91 2.87
C ASN A 54 2.43 11.31 2.34
N LYS A 55 2.42 10.07 1.83
CA LYS A 55 3.60 9.42 1.25
C LYS A 55 3.67 9.63 -0.25
N THR A 56 4.87 9.86 -0.77
CA THR A 56 5.10 9.89 -2.22
C THR A 56 5.01 8.47 -2.79
N THR A 57 4.51 8.33 -4.02
CA THR A 57 4.49 7.06 -4.75
C THR A 57 5.15 7.28 -6.09
N LYS A 58 6.17 6.49 -6.43
CA LYS A 58 6.91 6.62 -7.69
C LYS A 58 7.43 5.28 -8.18
N LYS A 59 7.53 5.13 -9.50
CA LYS A 59 8.31 4.04 -10.13
C LYS A 59 9.79 4.36 -10.03
N ALA A 60 10.61 3.35 -9.77
CA ALA A 60 12.06 3.37 -9.96
C ALA A 60 12.43 2.36 -11.06
N PHE A 61 13.70 1.97 -11.21
CA PHE A 61 14.12 1.10 -12.32
C PHE A 61 13.37 -0.24 -12.34
N SER A 62 13.42 -1.00 -11.25
CA SER A 62 12.77 -2.32 -11.11
C SER A 62 11.87 -2.42 -9.88
N SER A 63 11.43 -1.28 -9.33
CA SER A 63 10.72 -1.25 -8.05
C SER A 63 9.70 -0.13 -7.96
N ILE A 64 8.80 -0.23 -6.98
CA ILE A 64 7.88 0.84 -6.59
C ILE A 64 8.31 1.38 -5.24
N LYS A 65 8.46 2.70 -5.16
CA LYS A 65 8.75 3.40 -3.91
C LYS A 65 7.48 3.99 -3.31
N ILE A 66 7.30 3.79 -2.00
CA ILE A 66 6.24 4.39 -1.18
C ILE A 66 6.88 5.11 0.00
N GLY A 67 7.04 6.43 -0.09
CA GLY A 67 7.92 7.18 0.80
C GLY A 67 9.36 6.67 0.70
N GLU A 68 9.93 6.30 1.84
CA GLU A 68 11.28 5.72 1.95
C GLU A 68 11.35 4.21 1.69
N LEU A 69 10.20 3.55 1.53
CA LEU A 69 10.13 2.11 1.26
C LEU A 69 10.35 1.83 -0.23
N ASP A 70 10.96 0.68 -0.53
CA ASP A 70 11.36 0.32 -1.90
C ASP A 70 11.08 -1.15 -2.21
N PHE A 71 10.07 -1.42 -3.02
CA PHE A 71 9.56 -2.77 -3.28
C PHE A 71 9.92 -3.20 -4.70
N VAL A 72 10.88 -4.11 -4.81
CA VAL A 72 11.27 -4.72 -6.10
C VAL A 72 10.08 -5.43 -6.71
N CYS A 73 9.86 -5.22 -8.01
CA CYS A 73 8.86 -5.91 -8.80
C CYS A 73 9.52 -7.01 -9.63
N ASN A 74 8.78 -8.08 -9.89
CA ASN A 74 9.25 -9.22 -10.65
C ASN A 74 9.24 -8.97 -12.16
N ALA A 75 8.42 -8.01 -12.62
CA ALA A 75 8.32 -7.61 -14.02
C ALA A 75 7.89 -6.13 -14.17
N GLU A 76 8.21 -5.53 -15.32
CA GLU A 76 7.82 -4.14 -15.64
C GLU A 76 6.30 -3.94 -15.70
N ILE A 77 5.57 -4.94 -16.23
CA ILE A 77 4.11 -4.89 -16.29
C ILE A 77 3.49 -4.89 -14.89
N GLU A 78 4.02 -5.71 -13.98
CA GLU A 78 3.59 -5.76 -12.58
C GLU A 78 3.84 -4.39 -11.90
N GLN A 79 5.03 -3.80 -12.11
CA GLN A 79 5.36 -2.47 -11.61
C GLN A 79 4.38 -1.41 -12.11
N THR A 80 4.04 -1.44 -13.40
CA THR A 80 3.14 -0.45 -14.01
C THR A 80 1.72 -0.59 -13.48
N SER A 81 1.20 -1.81 -13.38
CA SER A 81 -0.13 -2.09 -12.83
C SER A 81 -0.23 -1.70 -11.35
N LEU A 82 0.74 -2.10 -10.53
CA LEU A 82 0.76 -1.76 -9.10
C LEU A 82 0.89 -0.24 -8.87
N TYR A 83 1.71 0.45 -9.66
CA TYR A 83 1.83 1.91 -9.58
C TYR A 83 0.49 2.60 -9.91
N ALA A 84 -0.21 2.16 -10.97
CA ALA A 84 -1.52 2.70 -11.33
C ALA A 84 -2.56 2.46 -10.22
N ILE A 85 -2.58 1.25 -9.65
CA ILE A 85 -3.48 0.88 -8.55
C ILE A 85 -3.22 1.76 -7.32
N LEU A 86 -1.97 1.94 -6.90
CA LEU A 86 -1.62 2.78 -5.76
C LEU A 86 -2.03 4.25 -5.98
N ARG A 87 -1.86 4.76 -7.21
CA ARG A 87 -2.33 6.11 -7.57
C ARG A 87 -3.85 6.23 -7.45
N ASN A 88 -4.58 5.25 -7.95
CA ASN A 88 -6.04 5.24 -7.92
C ASN A 88 -6.56 5.14 -6.49
N ILE A 89 -6.00 4.25 -5.67
CA ILE A 89 -6.32 4.15 -4.24
C ILE A 89 -6.08 5.50 -3.56
N LYS A 90 -4.89 6.10 -3.76
CA LYS A 90 -4.57 7.42 -3.18
C LYS A 90 -5.57 8.51 -3.59
N SER A 91 -6.00 8.52 -4.84
CA SER A 91 -7.02 9.46 -5.33
C SER A 91 -8.37 9.25 -4.65
N VAL A 92 -8.79 7.99 -4.47
CA VAL A 92 -10.07 7.66 -3.81
C VAL A 92 -10.04 8.05 -2.34
N VAL A 93 -8.95 7.75 -1.64
CA VAL A 93 -8.80 8.09 -0.22
C VAL A 93 -8.87 9.61 -0.03
N ASN A 94 -8.14 10.39 -0.83
CA ASN A 94 -8.23 11.86 -0.78
C ASN A 94 -9.65 12.39 -1.01
N PHE A 95 -10.37 11.81 -1.98
CA PHE A 95 -11.74 12.21 -2.28
C PHE A 95 -12.71 11.95 -1.12
N ILE A 96 -12.57 10.80 -0.44
CA ILE A 96 -13.41 10.44 0.71
C ILE A 96 -13.19 11.43 1.86
N ASP A 97 -11.93 11.74 2.18
CA ASP A 97 -11.64 12.68 3.28
C ASP A 97 -12.17 14.09 3.01
N GLU A 98 -12.06 14.59 1.77
CA GLU A 98 -12.62 15.88 1.39
C GLU A 98 -14.15 15.94 1.57
N LYS A 99 -14.84 14.79 1.43
CA LYS A 99 -16.28 14.68 1.66
C LYS A 99 -16.62 14.66 3.15
N GLU A 100 -15.82 13.96 3.96
CA GLU A 100 -16.02 13.91 5.41
C GLU A 100 -15.83 15.28 6.06
N VAL A 101 -14.77 16.02 5.71
CA VAL A 101 -14.52 17.39 6.22
C VAL A 101 -15.70 18.31 5.92
N LYS A 102 -16.20 18.30 4.67
CA LYS A 102 -17.35 19.14 4.27
C LYS A 102 -18.67 18.73 4.94
N SER A 103 -18.80 17.48 5.38
CA SER A 103 -20.01 17.00 6.06
C SER A 103 -20.06 17.43 7.54
N GLN A 104 -18.91 17.56 8.18
CA GLN A 104 -18.81 17.99 9.58
C GLN A 104 -19.09 19.50 9.72
N ASP A 105 -18.56 20.33 8.82
CA ASP A 105 -18.80 21.78 8.81
C ASP A 105 -20.28 22.18 8.59
N ASN A 106 -21.08 21.29 7.99
CA ASN A 106 -22.51 21.54 7.72
C ASN A 106 -23.43 21.11 8.86
N ASN A 107 -22.94 20.34 9.85
CA ASN A 107 -23.74 19.90 11.00
C ASN A 107 -23.57 20.80 12.25
N GLU A 108 -22.69 21.81 12.17
CA GLU A 108 -22.46 22.81 13.24
C GLU A 108 -23.17 24.17 12.98
N LYS A 109 -24.06 24.23 11.99
CA LYS A 109 -24.92 25.40 11.71
C LYS A 109 -26.40 25.04 11.83
#